data_AF-A0A661YTX3-F1
#
_entry.id   AF-A0A661YTX3-F1
#
_cell.length_a   1.000
_cell.length_b   1.000
_cell.length_c   1.000
_cell.angle_alpha   90.00
_cell.angle_beta   90.00
_cell.angle_gamma   90.00
#
_symmetry.space_group_name_H-M   'P 1'
#
loop_
_entity.id
_entity.type
_entity.pdbx_description
1 polymer ?
#
loop_
_entity_poly.entity_id
_entity_poly.type
_entity_poly.pdbx_seq_one_letter_code
_entity_poly.pdbx_strand_id
1 'polypeptide(L)'
;GIYNLGTGRARSFLDLAKGTFRAMNREPDIEFIDTPEDIRDKYQYFTEANMSKLRNIGYTSAFYSLEGGIEEYVQGFLLKNRHF
;
A
#
# COMPACT_ATOMS: atom_id res chain seq x y z
N GLY A 1 16.86 -9.90 16.63
CA GLY A 1 16.04 -10.90 15.94
C GLY A 1 15.57 -10.35 14.60
N ILE A 2 15.09 -11.19 13.69
CA ILE A 2 14.51 -10.78 12.40
C ILE A 2 12.98 -10.78 12.53
N TYR A 3 12.30 -9.70 12.14
CA TYR A 3 10.86 -9.51 12.28
C TYR A 3 10.26 -9.00 10.97
N ASN A 4 9.06 -9.48 10.63
CA ASN A 4 8.27 -8.88 9.57
C ASN A 4 7.75 -7.51 10.02
N LEU A 5 7.73 -6.55 9.10
CA LEU A 5 7.15 -5.23 9.31
C LEU A 5 6.19 -4.93 8.16
N GLY A 6 4.91 -4.81 8.48
CA GLY A 6 3.84 -4.47 7.56
C GLY A 6 2.53 -4.31 8.32
N THR A 7 1.46 -3.98 7.60
CA THR A 7 0.13 -3.78 8.21
C THR A 7 -0.49 -5.09 8.71
N GLY A 8 -0.01 -6.24 8.21
CA GLY A 8 -0.61 -7.56 8.47
C GLY A 8 -1.90 -7.81 7.69
N ARG A 9 -2.20 -6.98 6.69
CA ARG A 9 -3.37 -7.12 5.81
C ARG A 9 -2.96 -6.83 4.38
N ALA A 10 -3.06 -7.83 3.51
CA ALA A 10 -2.88 -7.66 2.08
C ALA A 10 -3.96 -6.74 1.49
N ARG A 11 -3.58 -5.95 0.49
CA ARG A 11 -4.46 -5.08 -0.28
C ARG A 11 -4.13 -5.20 -1.76
N SER A 12 -5.12 -5.02 -2.63
CA SER A 12 -4.92 -5.09 -4.07
C SER A 12 -4.32 -3.78 -4.61
N PHE A 13 -3.61 -3.85 -5.75
CA PHE A 13 -3.20 -2.65 -6.47
C PHE A 13 -4.40 -1.82 -6.95
N LEU A 14 -5.54 -2.48 -7.21
CA LEU A 14 -6.78 -1.81 -7.58
C LEU A 14 -7.32 -0.92 -6.45
N ASP A 15 -7.25 -1.38 -5.20
CA ASP A 15 -7.64 -0.59 -4.03
C ASP A 15 -6.77 0.65 -3.88
N LEU A 16 -5.45 0.51 -4.08
CA LEU A 16 -4.51 1.62 -4.08
C LEU A 16 -4.87 2.62 -5.18
N ALA A 17 -5.05 2.17 -6.42
CA ALA A 17 -5.41 3.03 -7.55
C ALA A 17 -6.73 3.80 -7.27
N LYS A 18 -7.80 3.10 -6.87
CA LYS A 18 -9.08 3.73 -6.51
C LYS A 18 -8.95 4.70 -5.34
N GLY A 19 -8.12 4.38 -4.34
CA GLY A 19 -7.80 5.29 -3.25
C GLY A 19 -7.17 6.58 -3.75
N THR A 20 -6.19 6.49 -4.64
CA THR A 20 -5.48 7.65 -5.21
C THR A 20 -6.42 8.55 -6.00
N PHE A 21 -7.29 7.98 -6.85
CA PHE A 21 -8.32 8.75 -7.58
C PHE A 21 -9.23 9.53 -6.64
N ARG A 22 -9.76 8.86 -5.60
CA ARG A 22 -10.60 9.49 -4.58
C ARG A 22 -9.86 10.60 -3.83
N ALA A 23 -8.59 10.39 -3.47
CA ALA A 23 -7.78 11.39 -2.79
C ALA A 23 -7.55 12.65 -3.65
N MET A 24 -7.57 12.52 -4.98
CA MET A 24 -7.52 13.64 -5.94
C MET A 24 -8.90 14.22 -6.29
N ASN A 25 -9.98 13.73 -5.67
CA ASN A 25 -11.36 14.06 -6.01
C ASN A 25 -11.68 13.86 -7.50
N ARG A 26 -11.29 12.69 -8.03
CA ARG A 26 -11.52 12.27 -9.41
C ARG A 26 -12.21 10.92 -9.47
N GLU A 27 -13.04 10.74 -10.49
CA GLU A 27 -13.61 9.44 -10.81
C GLU A 27 -12.51 8.46 -11.26
N PRO A 28 -12.50 7.21 -10.78
CA PRO A 28 -11.54 6.21 -11.22
C PRO A 28 -11.67 5.91 -12.71
N ASP A 29 -10.57 6.10 -13.44
CA ASP A 29 -10.42 5.67 -14.84
C ASP A 29 -9.20 4.74 -14.91
N ILE A 30 -9.46 3.43 -14.93
CA ILE A 30 -8.45 2.39 -14.70
C ILE A 30 -8.48 1.40 -15.86
N GLU A 31 -7.36 1.30 -16.57
CA GLU A 31 -7.10 0.30 -17.60
C GLU A 31 -6.15 -0.77 -17.06
N PHE A 32 -6.42 -2.04 -17.39
CA PHE A 32 -5.53 -3.15 -17.06
C PHE A 32 -4.64 -3.46 -18.25
N ILE A 33 -3.34 -3.58 -17.99
CA ILE A 33 -2.35 -4.03 -18.96
C ILE A 33 -1.79 -5.38 -18.54
N ASP A 34 -1.37 -6.18 -19.52
CA ASP A 34 -0.73 -7.47 -19.24
C ASP A 34 0.58 -7.26 -18.49
N THR A 35 0.84 -8.15 -17.52
CA THR A 35 2.13 -8.16 -16.83
C THR A 35 3.22 -8.55 -17.83
N PRO A 36 4.29 -7.74 -17.98
CA PRO A 36 5.40 -8.05 -18.88
C PRO A 36 6.00 -9.43 -18.62
N GLU A 37 6.26 -10.20 -19.68
CA GLU A 37 6.68 -11.60 -19.57
C GLU A 37 7.99 -11.77 -18.80
N ASP A 38 8.92 -10.84 -18.97
CA ASP A 38 10.26 -10.83 -18.38
C ASP A 38 10.27 -10.71 -16.85
N ILE A 39 9.19 -10.20 -16.25
CA ILE A 39 9.08 -10.07 -14.79
C ILE A 39 8.18 -11.12 -14.14
N ARG A 40 7.40 -11.91 -14.90
CA ARG A 40 6.37 -12.81 -14.34
C ARG A 40 6.90 -13.78 -13.31
N ASP A 41 8.06 -14.39 -13.57
CA ASP A 41 8.68 -15.37 -12.66
C ASP A 41 9.23 -14.75 -11.37
N LYS A 42 9.49 -13.44 -11.39
CA LYS A 42 10.04 -12.68 -10.26
C LYS A 42 8.98 -11.82 -9.57
N TYR A 43 7.77 -11.79 -10.10
CA TYR A 43 6.70 -10.96 -9.60
C TYR A 43 6.01 -11.60 -8.40
N GLN A 44 5.97 -10.88 -7.29
CA GLN A 44 5.28 -11.36 -6.10
C GLN A 44 3.79 -10.96 -6.16
N TYR A 45 2.94 -11.88 -6.64
CA TYR A 45 1.50 -11.64 -6.79
C TYR A 45 0.75 -11.43 -5.47
N PHE A 46 1.30 -11.93 -4.34
CA PHE A 46 0.68 -11.78 -3.03
C PHE A 46 1.72 -11.58 -1.94
N THR A 47 1.50 -10.58 -1.09
CA THR A 47 2.31 -10.33 0.10
C THR A 47 1.39 -10.04 1.27
N GLU A 48 1.64 -10.68 2.41
CA GLU A 48 1.01 -10.34 3.68
C GLU A 48 2.00 -10.58 4.81
N ALA A 49 2.33 -9.53 5.55
CA ALA A 49 3.30 -9.62 6.63
C ALA A 49 2.69 -10.38 7.82
N ASN A 50 3.25 -11.54 8.17
CA ASN A 50 2.86 -12.20 9.42
C ASN A 50 3.42 -11.41 10.62
N MET A 51 2.52 -10.75 11.36
CA MET A 51 2.87 -9.84 12.44
C MET A 51 3.00 -10.51 13.81
N SER A 52 2.66 -11.79 13.95
CA SER A 52 2.59 -12.49 15.24
C SER A 52 3.90 -12.39 16.02
N LYS A 53 5.05 -12.55 15.34
CA LYS A 53 6.37 -12.44 15.99
C LYS A 53 6.63 -11.04 16.56
N LEU A 54 6.22 -9.99 15.85
CA LEU A 54 6.37 -8.61 16.31
C LEU A 54 5.40 -8.28 17.44
N ARG A 55 4.14 -8.75 17.33
CA ARG A 55 3.12 -8.57 18.38
C ARG A 55 3.51 -9.26 19.69
N ASN A 56 4.07 -10.47 19.61
CA ASN A 56 4.47 -11.26 20.78
C ASN A 56 5.61 -10.63 21.59
N ILE A 57 6.41 -9.74 21.00
CA ILE A 57 7.48 -9.01 21.72
C ILE A 57 7.02 -7.66 22.28
N GLY A 58 5.71 -7.37 22.24
CA GLY A 58 5.11 -6.21 22.90
C GLY A 58 4.79 -5.01 22.00
N TYR A 59 5.02 -5.08 20.68
CA TYR A 59 4.61 -4.00 19.78
C TYR A 59 3.10 -4.08 19.51
N THR A 60 2.31 -3.23 20.18
CA THR A 60 0.84 -3.23 20.11
C THR A 60 0.26 -2.07 19.32
N SER A 61 1.08 -1.13 18.86
CA SER A 61 0.62 0.03 18.09
C SER A 61 -0.10 -0.39 16.81
N ALA A 62 -1.17 0.31 16.46
CA ALA A 62 -1.86 0.11 15.19
C ALA A 62 -0.95 0.55 14.03
N PHE A 63 -1.05 -0.15 12.90
CA PHE A 63 -0.45 0.31 11.66
C PHE A 63 -1.41 1.26 10.96
N TYR A 64 -0.85 2.21 10.23
CA TYR A 64 -1.63 3.14 9.43
C TYR A 64 -2.42 2.39 8.35
N SER A 65 -3.65 2.84 8.10
CA SER A 65 -4.49 2.22 7.06
C SER A 65 -3.97 2.61 5.68
N LEU A 66 -4.33 1.81 4.67
CA LEU A 66 -4.04 2.15 3.28
C LEU A 66 -4.71 3.47 2.91
N GLU A 67 -5.99 3.61 3.27
CA GLU A 67 -6.82 4.79 2.96
C GLU A 67 -6.22 6.06 3.56
N GLY A 68 -5.91 6.05 4.85
CA GLY A 68 -5.29 7.20 5.52
C GLY A 68 -3.93 7.53 4.90
N GLY A 69 -3.12 6.50 4.61
CA GLY A 69 -1.79 6.68 4.00
C GLY A 69 -1.87 7.34 2.63
N ILE A 70 -2.85 6.92 1.82
CA ILE A 70 -3.10 7.52 0.50
C ILE A 70 -3.55 8.97 0.64
N GLU A 71 -4.51 9.25 1.51
CA GLU A 71 -5.04 10.61 1.70
C GLU A 71 -3.93 11.58 2.13
N GLU A 72 -3.17 11.22 3.17
CA GLU A 72 -2.08 12.04 3.68
C GLU A 72 -0.98 12.24 2.62
N TYR A 73 -0.57 11.17 1.93
CA TYR A 73 0.50 11.26 0.96
C TYR A 73 0.08 12.05 -0.29
N VAL A 74 -1.11 11.80 -0.83
CA VAL A 74 -1.59 12.48 -2.03
C VAL A 74 -1.94 13.94 -1.74
N GLN A 75 -2.78 14.21 -0.75
CA GLN A 75 -3.27 15.57 -0.47
C GLN A 75 -2.29 16.39 0.34
N GLY A 76 -1.58 15.76 1.28
CA GLY A 76 -0.63 16.44 2.16
C GLY A 76 0.71 16.72 1.48
N PHE A 77 1.15 15.85 0.56
CA PHE A 77 2.48 15.93 -0.03
C PHE A 77 2.46 16.14 -1.55
N LEU A 78 1.92 15.18 -2.32
CA LEU A 78 2.02 15.18 -3.79
C LEU A 78 1.30 16.38 -4.45
N LEU A 79 0.03 16.62 -4.12
CA LEU A 79 -0.74 17.74 -4.68
C LEU A 79 -0.20 19.11 -4.26
N LYS A 80 0.57 19.17 -3.16
CA LYS A 80 1.21 20.40 -2.68
C LYS A 80 2.61 20.60 -3.23
N ASN A 81 3.09 19.73 -4.13
CA ASN A 81 4.45 19.71 -4.67
C ASN A 81 5.51 19.86 -3.59
N ARG A 82 5.28 19.25 -2.42
CA ARG A 82 6.30 19.20 -1.38
C ARG A 82 7.30 18.12 -1.78
N HIS A 83 8.58 18.42 -1.63
CA HIS A 83 9.66 17.47 -1.74
C HIS A 83 10.37 17.44 -0.39
N PHE A 84 10.89 16.26 -0.01
CA PHE A 84 11.67 16.10 1.22
C PHE A 84 13.00 16.84 1.13
#